data_AF-A0A2V9HY10-F1
#
_entry.id   AF-A0A2V9HY10-F1
#
_cell.length_a   1.000
_cell.length_b   1.000
_cell.length_c   1.000
_cell.angle_alpha   90.00
_cell.angle_beta   90.00
_cell.angle_gamma   90.00
#
_symmetry.space_group_name_H-M   'P 1'
#
loop_
_entity.id
_entity.type
_entity.pdbx_description
1 polymer ?
#
loop_
_entity_poly.entity_id
_entity_poly.type
_entity_poly.pdbx_seq_one_letter_code
_entity_poly.pdbx_strand_id
1 'polypeptide(L)' 'MIPLRDDNPTTIKPVVTVALIVVNAMVFMYQLSLEPKQGELFVYEFGAIPAVIFGSGNLPPE' A
#
# COMPACT_ATOMS: atom_id res chain seq x y z
N MET A 1 34.80 14.08 -11.86
CA MET A 1 33.41 13.94 -11.39
C MET A 1 32.50 14.13 -12.59
N ILE A 2 31.76 13.09 -12.99
CA ILE A 2 30.80 13.18 -14.09
C ILE A 2 29.55 13.89 -13.54
N PRO A 3 29.07 14.99 -14.14
CA PRO A 3 27.86 15.64 -13.68
C PRO A 3 26.64 14.82 -14.14
N LEU A 4 26.02 14.09 -13.22
CA LEU A 4 24.66 13.56 -13.39
C LEU A 4 23.68 14.71 -13.11
N ARG A 5 23.31 15.46 -14.15
CA ARG A 5 22.21 16.41 -14.08
C ARG A 5 20.91 15.61 -14.14
N ASP A 6 20.10 15.74 -13.09
CA ASP A 6 18.77 15.18 -13.03
C ASP A 6 17.77 16.15 -13.69
N ASP A 7 17.01 15.67 -14.68
CA ASP A 7 15.94 16.41 -15.35
C ASP A 7 14.60 16.29 -14.62
N ASN A 8 14.60 15.81 -13.38
CA ASN A 8 13.40 15.74 -12.56
C ASN A 8 12.82 17.15 -12.32
N PRO A 9 11.58 17.45 -12.74
CA PRO A 9 10.99 18.78 -12.58
C PRO A 9 10.71 19.08 -11.10
N THR A 10 11.65 19.76 -10.44
CA THR A 10 11.57 20.17 -9.02
C THR A 10 10.63 21.35 -8.75
N THR A 11 10.06 21.94 -9.81
CA THR A 11 9.17 23.11 -9.71
C THR A 11 7.69 22.72 -9.55
N ILE A 12 7.32 21.48 -9.88
CA ILE A 12 5.93 21.01 -9.78
C ILE A 12 5.64 20.62 -8.32
N LYS A 13 4.56 21.17 -7.76
CA LYS A 13 4.08 20.76 -6.43
C LYS A 13 3.60 19.30 -6.51
N PRO A 14 4.10 18.37 -5.66
CA PRO A 14 3.82 16.94 -5.77
C PRO A 14 2.46 16.56 -5.16
N VAL A 15 1.37 17.19 -5.65
CA VAL A 15 0.02 17.05 -5.07
C VAL A 15 -0.45 15.60 -5.09
N VAL A 16 -0.22 14.87 -6.18
CA VAL A 16 -0.62 13.46 -6.31
C VAL A 16 0.11 12.59 -5.28
N THR A 17 1.41 12.77 -5.14
CA THR A 17 2.21 12.01 -4.16
C THR A 17 1.73 12.26 -2.73
N VAL A 18 1.48 13.53 -2.37
CA VAL A 18 0.96 13.86 -1.04
C VAL A 18 -0.43 13.26 -0.84
N ALA A 19 -1.32 13.33 -1.83
CA ALA A 19 -2.65 12.73 -1.75
C ALA A 19 -2.57 11.21 -1.53
N LEU A 20 -1.69 10.50 -2.27
CA LEU A 20 -1.48 9.08 -2.08
C LEU A 20 -0.97 8.74 -0.67
N ILE A 21 -0.02 9.52 -0.14
CA ILE A 21 0.47 9.34 1.24
C ILE A 21 -0.68 9.49 2.24
N VAL A 22 -1.49 10.54 2.10
CA VAL A 22 -2.63 10.80 2.99
C VAL A 22 -3.65 9.67 2.93
N VAL A 23 -3.99 9.18 1.74
CA VAL A 23 -4.91 8.03 1.56
C VAL A 23 -4.37 6.77 2.25
N ASN A 24 -3.10 6.43 2.03
CA ASN A 24 -2.49 5.26 2.67
C ASN A 24 -2.48 5.40 4.20
N ALA A 25 -2.16 6.58 4.72
CA ALA A 25 -2.19 6.85 6.15
C ALA A 25 -3.61 6.71 6.75
N MET A 26 -4.65 7.16 6.03
CA MET A 26 -6.04 6.99 6.45
C MET A 26 -6.46 5.52 6.50
N VAL A 27 -6.09 4.73 5.48
CA VAL A 27 -6.36 3.28 5.47
C VAL A 27 -5.65 2.59 6.64
N PHE A 28 -4.40 2.95 6.90
CA PHE A 28 -3.64 2.39 8.03
C PHE A 28 -4.26 2.76 9.39
N MET A 29 -4.68 4.02 9.58
CA MET A 29 -5.38 4.43 10.79
C MET A 29 -6.70 3.68 10.99
N TYR A 30 -7.45 3.44 9.91
CA TYR A 30 -8.64 2.61 9.95
C TYR A 30 -8.31 1.18 10.40
N GLN A 31 -7.31 0.53 9.79
CA GLN A 31 -6.88 -0.80 10.18
C GLN A 31 -6.47 -0.87 11.66
N LEU A 32 -5.74 0.13 12.17
CA LEU A 32 -5.35 0.21 13.59
C LEU A 32 -6.55 0.35 14.54
N SER A 33 -7.67 0.89 14.08
CA SER A 33 -8.88 1.03 14.88
C SER A 33 -9.68 -0.26 15.04
N LEU A 34 -9.38 -1.29 14.23
CA LEU A 34 -10.06 -2.58 14.25
C LEU A 34 -9.58 -3.47 15.40
N GLU A 35 -10.45 -4.39 15.85
CA GLU A 35 -10.03 -5.45 16.78
C GLU A 35 -8.99 -6.37 16.11
N PRO A 36 -8.09 -7.03 16.88
CA PRO A 36 -6.99 -7.82 16.31
C PRO A 36 -7.44 -8.84 15.24
N LYS A 37 -8.54 -9.55 15.49
CA LYS A 37 -9.11 -10.53 14.54
C LYS A 37 -9.66 -9.86 13.27
N GLN A 38 -10.28 -8.69 13.39
CA GLN A 38 -10.81 -7.93 12.26
C GLN A 38 -9.67 -7.31 11.44
N GLY A 39 -8.60 -6.85 12.09
CA GLY A 39 -7.40 -6.36 11.42
C GLY A 39 -6.69 -7.45 10.64
N GLU A 40 -6.63 -8.67 11.18
CA GLU A 40 -6.11 -9.84 10.47
C GLU A 40 -6.97 -10.18 9.23
N LEU A 41 -8.30 -10.22 9.40
CA LEU A 41 -9.22 -10.47 8.28
C LEU A 41 -9.11 -9.40 7.19
N PHE A 42 -9.00 -8.12 7.58
CA PHE A 42 -8.80 -7.01 6.65
C PHE A 42 -7.54 -7.20 5.79
N VAL A 43 -6.45 -7.72 6.36
CA VAL A 43 -5.23 -8.03 5.61
C VAL A 43 -5.43 -9.20 4.66
N TYR A 44 -6.14 -10.26 5.07
CA TYR A 44 -6.42 -11.39 4.18
C TYR A 44 -7.36 -11.03 3.02
N GLU A 45 -8.29 -10.11 3.24
CA GLU A 45 -9.28 -9.68 2.23
C GLU A 45 -8.68 -8.69 1.21
N PHE A 46 -7.91 -7.71 1.65
CA PHE A 46 -7.37 -6.65 0.79
C PHE A 46 -5.88 -6.80 0.44
N GLY A 47 -5.18 -7.71 1.11
CA GLY A 47 -3.74 -7.94 0.92
C GLY A 47 -3.43 -8.82 -0.28
N ALA A 48 -2.27 -8.57 -0.89
CA ALA A 48 -1.73 -9.42 -1.94
C ALA A 48 -1.10 -10.68 -1.34
N ILE A 49 -1.65 -11.86 -1.65
CA ILE A 49 -1.13 -13.15 -1.18
C ILE A 49 -0.40 -13.83 -2.35
N PRO A 50 0.94 -13.94 -2.31
CA PRO A 50 1.72 -14.48 -3.44
C PRO A 50 1.29 -15.89 -3.87
N ALA A 51 0.98 -16.77 -2.91
CA ALA A 51 0.52 -18.12 -3.23
C ALA A 51 -0.78 -18.13 -4.07
N VAL A 52 -1.69 -17.18 -3.80
CA VAL A 52 -2.95 -17.03 -4.55
C VAL A 52 -2.69 -16.38 -5.91
N ILE A 53 -1.87 -15.33 -5.95
CA ILE A 53 -1.53 -14.60 -7.19
C ILE A 53 -0.80 -15.50 -8.19
N PHE A 54 0.13 -16.32 -7.71
CA PHE A 54 0.91 -17.24 -8.55
C PHE A 54 0.24 -18.62 -8.71
N GLY A 55 -0.99 -18.80 -8.24
CA GLY A 55 -1.77 -20.04 -8.40
C GLY A 55 -1.19 -21.26 -7.67
N SER A 56 -0.32 -21.05 -6.69
CA SER A 56 0.31 -22.09 -5.87
C SER A 56 -0.50 -22.46 -4.61
N GLY A 57 -1.60 -21.75 -4.34
CA GLY A 57 -2.49 -22.01 -3.21
C GLY A 57 -3.83 -21.28 -3.32
N ASN A 58 -4.81 -21.72 -2.53
CA ASN A 58 -6.13 -21.10 -2.43
C ASN A 58 -6.26 -20.34 -1.12
N LEU A 59 -7.18 -19.36 -1.08
CA LEU A 59 -7.59 -18.73 0.16
C LEU A 59 -8.24 -19.78 1.09
N PRO A 60 -7.98 -19.73 2.41
CA PRO A 60 -8.73 -20.55 3.36
C PRO A 60 -10.23 -20.22 3.28
N PRO A 61 -11.13 -21.21 3.42
CA PRO A 61 -12.56 -20.95 3.50
C PRO A 61 -12.87 -20.10 4.75
N GLU A 62 -13.87 -19.23 4.61
CA GLU A 62 -14.39 -18.29 5.61
C GLU A 62 -14.82 -18.91 6.95
#